data_AF-A0A837CPJ9-F1
#
_entry.id   AF-A0A837CPJ9-F1
#
_cell.length_a   1.000
_cell.length_b   1.000
_cell.length_c   1.000
_cell.angle_alpha   90.00
_cell.angle_beta   90.00
_cell.angle_gamma   90.00
#
_symmetry.space_group_name_H-M   'P 1'
#
loop_
_entity.id
_entity.type
_entity.pdbx_description
1 polymer ?
#
loop_
_entity_poly.entity_id
_entity_poly.type
_entity_poly.pdbx_seq_one_letter_code
_entity_poly.pdbx_strand_id
1 'polypeptide(L)' 'MGGLIPLVPYMFTKDIGTALQISVAATGLALLCFGAVKGHFTGVNKIKSALQTLLVGGLAAAAAYWLAHLFG' A
#
# COMPACT_ATOMS: atom_id res chain seq x y z
N MET A 1 -2.47 9.31 -14.22
CA MET A 1 -1.10 9.83 -14.08
C MET A 1 -0.54 9.63 -12.66
N GLY A 2 -0.60 8.41 -12.10
CA GLY A 2 -0.21 8.15 -10.71
C GLY A 2 0.97 7.19 -10.53
N GLY A 3 1.51 6.64 -11.62
CA GLY A 3 2.52 5.56 -11.59
C GLY A 3 3.97 6.00 -11.46
N LEU A 4 4.26 7.31 -11.47
CA LEU A 4 5.63 7.84 -11.41
C LEU A 4 6.19 7.98 -9.99
N ILE A 5 5.32 8.11 -8.98
CA ILE A 5 5.70 8.23 -7.56
C ILE A 5 6.36 6.96 -6.99
N PRO A 6 5.93 5.72 -7.30
CA PRO A 6 6.54 4.51 -6.72
C PRO A 6 7.90 4.11 -7.31
N LEU A 7 8.33 4.70 -8.43
CA LEU A 7 9.56 4.31 -9.14
C LEU A 7 10.83 5.03 -8.64
N VAL A 8 10.68 6.23 -8.08
CA VAL A 8 11.81 7.05 -7.59
C VAL A 8 12.61 6.37 -6.47
N PRO A 9 12.01 5.67 -5.49
CA PRO A 9 12.77 5.04 -4.39
C PRO A 9 13.61 3.84 -4.84
N TYR A 10 13.19 3.13 -5.89
CA TYR A 10 13.90 1.96 -6.42
C TYR A 10 15.22 2.33 -7.12
N MET A 11 15.41 3.59 -7.50
CA MET A 11 16.64 4.06 -8.14
C MET A 11 17.78 4.37 -7.16
N PHE A 12 17.52 4.46 -5.85
CA PHE A 12 18.49 5.05 -4.90
C PHE A 12 18.98 4.14 -3.76
N THR A 13 18.49 2.91 -3.60
CA THR A 13 18.84 2.09 -2.43
C THR A 13 19.38 0.72 -2.81
N LYS A 14 20.63 0.45 -2.42
CA LYS A 14 21.39 -0.80 -2.65
C LYS A 14 21.18 -1.86 -1.56
N ASP A 15 20.25 -1.64 -0.63
CA ASP A 15 19.97 -2.54 0.49
C ASP A 15 18.50 -2.97 0.50
N ILE A 16 18.24 -4.17 0.00
CA ILE A 16 16.90 -4.67 -0.33
C ILE A 16 16.04 -4.80 0.93
N GLY A 17 16.62 -5.19 2.06
CA GLY A 17 15.88 -5.42 3.31
C GLY A 17 15.27 -4.14 3.89
N THR A 18 16.07 -3.08 4.03
CA THR A 18 15.60 -1.78 4.55
C THR A 18 14.68 -1.08 3.55
N ALA A 19 14.97 -1.19 2.25
CA ALA A 19 14.12 -0.63 1.20
C ALA A 19 12.71 -1.24 1.20
N LEU A 20 12.59 -2.55 1.38
CA LEU A 20 11.30 -3.24 1.47
C LEU A 20 10.49 -2.77 2.68
N GLN A 21 11.12 -2.64 3.85
CA GLN A 21 10.43 -2.16 5.06
C GLN A 21 9.89 -0.74 4.89
N ILE A 22 10.69 0.17 4.32
CA ILE A 22 10.27 1.55 4.04
C ILE A 22 9.14 1.57 3.00
N SER A 23 9.22 0.76 1.94
CA SER A 23 8.20 0.67 0.89
C SER A 23 6.86 0.14 1.41
N VAL A 24 6.87 -0.90 2.24
CA VAL A 24 5.66 -1.45 2.88
C VAL A 24 5.03 -0.41 3.82
N ALA A 25 5.83 0.27 4.63
CA ALA A 25 5.33 1.32 5.52
C ALA A 25 4.71 2.49 4.74
N ALA A 26 5.38 2.95 3.68
CA ALA A 26 4.88 4.02 2.81
C ALA A 26 3.58 3.63 2.09
N THR A 27 3.48 2.39 1.60
CA THR A 27 2.28 1.86 0.94
C THR A 27 1.13 1.73 1.94
N GLY A 28 1.38 1.24 3.15
CA GLY A 28 0.40 1.16 4.22
C GLY A 28 -0.15 2.54 4.61
N LEU A 29 0.73 3.54 4.75
CA LEU A 29 0.33 4.92 5.01
C LEU A 29 -0.51 5.51 3.86
N ALA A 30 -0.13 5.24 2.61
CA ALA A 30 -0.90 5.69 1.45
C ALA A 30 -2.31 5.09 1.45
N LEU A 31 -2.48 3.79 1.76
CA LEU A 31 -3.78 3.14 1.84
C LEU A 31 -4.64 3.71 2.97
N LEU A 32 -4.04 4.01 4.12
CA LEU A 32 -4.73 4.66 5.26
C LEU A 32 -5.22 6.06 4.90
N CYS A 33 -4.36 6.89 4.31
CA CYS A 33 -4.75 8.23 3.85
C CYS A 33 -5.86 8.15 2.80
N PHE A 34 -5.72 7.25 1.81
CA PHE A 34 -6.71 7.10 0.75
C PHE A 34 -8.07 6.63 1.27
N GLY A 35 -8.08 5.67 2.20
CA GLY A 35 -9.32 5.20 2.82
C GLY A 35 -9.95 6.24 3.76
N ALA A 36 -9.15 7.05 4.48
CA ALA A 36 -9.66 8.15 5.30
C ALA A 36 -10.30 9.26 4.45
N VAL A 37 -9.66 9.62 3.33
CA VAL A 37 -10.19 10.57 2.34
C VAL A 37 -11.48 10.01 1.73
N LYS A 38 -11.47 8.75 1.27
CA LYS A 38 -12.67 8.07 0.75
C LYS A 38 -13.83 8.10 1.75
N GLY A 39 -13.58 7.79 3.02
CA GLY A 39 -14.60 7.85 4.07
C GLY A 39 -15.18 9.26 4.23
N HIS A 40 -14.34 10.29 4.17
CA HIS A 40 -14.78 11.68 4.25
C HIS A 40 -15.72 12.07 3.10
N PHE A 41 -15.39 11.69 1.86
CA PHE A 41 -16.20 12.00 0.69
C PHE A 41 -17.49 11.18 0.57
N THR A 42 -17.52 9.97 1.14
CA THR A 42 -18.68 9.06 1.05
C THR A 42 -19.66 9.18 2.23
N GLY A 43 -19.38 10.05 3.22
CA GLY A 43 -20.20 10.19 4.42
C GLY A 43 -20.09 9.00 5.39
N VAL A 44 -19.20 8.04 5.10
CA VAL A 44 -18.95 6.85 5.93
C VAL A 44 -17.88 7.20 6.98
N ASN A 45 -17.94 6.59 8.16
CA ASN A 45 -16.95 6.83 9.22
C ASN A 45 -15.51 6.64 8.70
N LYS A 46 -14.71 7.72 8.76
CA LYS A 46 -13.35 7.82 8.20
C LYS A 46 -12.43 6.69 8.68
N ILE A 47 -12.52 6.32 9.96
CA ILE A 47 -11.66 5.29 10.55
C ILE A 47 -12.04 3.90 10.00
N LYS A 48 -13.34 3.61 9.89
CA LYS A 48 -13.80 2.34 9.29
C LYS A 48 -13.40 2.24 7.82
N SER A 49 -13.55 3.31 7.04
CA SER A 49 -13.21 3.31 5.62
C SER A 49 -11.69 3.18 5.39
N ALA A 50 -10.88 3.84 6.23
CA ALA A 50 -9.42 3.67 6.25
C ALA A 50 -9.01 2.23 6.58
N LEU A 51 -9.56 1.66 7.65
CA LEU A 51 -9.20 0.31 8.09
C LEU A 51 -9.64 -0.74 7.06
N GLN A 52 -10.83 -0.60 6.48
CA GLN A 52 -11.31 -1.50 5.44
C GLN A 52 -10.46 -1.43 4.17
N THR A 53 -10.05 -0.22 3.76
CA THR A 53 -9.17 -0.03 2.60
C THR A 53 -7.78 -0.63 2.86
N LEU A 54 -7.24 -0.46 4.06
CA LEU A 54 -5.96 -1.06 4.46
C LEU A 54 -6.05 -2.60 4.47
N LEU A 55 -7.11 -3.17 5.06
CA LEU A 55 -7.27 -4.62 5.15
C LEU A 55 -7.45 -5.26 3.77
N VAL A 56 -8.33 -4.71 2.92
CA VAL A 56 -8.57 -5.25 1.57
C VAL A 56 -7.31 -5.11 0.71
N GLY A 57 -6.66 -3.95 0.74
CA GLY A 57 -5.42 -3.71 -0.01
C GLY A 57 -4.27 -4.60 0.47
N GLY A 58 -4.13 -4.76 1.79
CA GLY A 58 -3.12 -5.63 2.40
C GLY A 58 -3.33 -7.10 2.08
N LEU A 59 -4.57 -7.59 2.15
CA LEU A 59 -4.91 -8.97 1.78
C LEU A 59 -4.65 -9.24 0.28
N ALA A 60 -5.01 -8.29 -0.60
CA ALA A 60 -4.73 -8.41 -2.03
C ALA A 60 -3.23 -8.46 -2.33
N ALA A 61 -2.44 -7.59 -1.67
CA ALA A 61 -0.99 -7.59 -1.82
C ALA A 61 -0.35 -8.89 -1.30
N ALA A 62 -0.82 -9.41 -0.16
CA ALA A 62 -0.37 -10.69 0.38
C ALA A 62 -0.68 -11.86 -0.57
N ALA A 63 -1.89 -11.89 -1.15
CA ALA A 63 -2.28 -12.90 -2.13
C ALA A 63 -1.40 -12.82 -3.40
N ALA A 64 -1.12 -11.62 -3.89
CA ALA A 64 -0.24 -11.41 -5.05
C ALA A 64 1.20 -11.86 -4.78
N TYR A 65 1.75 -11.54 -3.60
CA TYR A 65 3.08 -12.00 -3.18
C TYR A 65 3.15 -13.53 -3.09
N TRP A 66 2.14 -14.16 -2.48
CA TRP A 66 2.08 -15.62 -2.37
C TRP A 66 2.02 -16.30 -3.74
N LEU A 67 1.17 -15.80 -4.64
CA LEU A 67 1.08 -16.31 -6.01
C LEU A 67 2.41 -16.12 -6.77
N ALA A 68 3.04 -14.95 -6.65
CA ALA A 68 4.34 -14.69 -7.27
C ALA A 68 5.42 -15.63 -6.72
N HIS A 69 5.40 -15.96 -5.43
CA HIS A 69 6.32 -16.91 -4.82
C HIS A 69 6.06 -18.37 -5.21
N LEU A 70 4.81 -18.74 -5.48
CA LEU A 70 4.44 -20.11 -5.86
C LEU A 70 4.73 -20.42 -7.34
N PHE A 71 4.60 -19.42 -8.21
CA PHE A 71 4.71 -19.56 -9.66
C PHE A 71 5.97 -18.90 -10.27
N GLY A 72 6.73 -18.14 -9.49
CA GLY A 72 8.00 -17.52 -9.90
C GLY A 72 9.19 -18.18 -9.22
#